data_AF-A0A950LM76-F1
#
_entry.id   AF-A0A950LM76-F1
#
_cell.length_a   1.000
_cell.length_b   1.000
_cell.length_c   1.000
_cell.angle_alpha   90.00
_cell.angle_beta   90.00
_cell.angle_gamma   90.00
#
_symmetry.space_group_name_H-M   'P 1'
#
loop_
_entity.id
_entity.type
_entity.pdbx_description
1 polymer ?
#
loop_
_entity_poly.entity_id
_entity_poly.type
_entity_poly.pdbx_seq_one_letter_code
_entity_poly.pdbx_strand_id
1 'polypeptide(L)' 'TEEVGWIIEQAGPEVALFSTDYPHVEGGRRPIERFEASLGDASAEVRQRFYCDNFLDLMGPTAQRFKLAAA' A
#
# COMPACT_ATOMS: atom_id res chain seq x y z
N THR A 1 7.29 0.31 -14.61
CA THR A 1 6.47 -0.06 -13.44
C THR A 1 7.05 0.63 -12.24
N GLU A 2 6.23 1.04 -11.27
CA GLU A 2 6.76 1.61 -10.03
C GLU A 2 7.54 0.52 -9.27
N GLU A 3 8.81 0.77 -9.00
CA GLU A 3 9.73 -0.15 -8.31
C GLU A 3 9.51 -0.08 -6.79
N VAL A 4 8.28 -0.36 -6.34
CA VAL A 4 7.89 -0.19 -4.93
C VAL A 4 8.70 -1.09 -3.99
N GLY A 5 9.07 -2.30 -4.43
CA GLY A 5 9.93 -3.19 -3.65
C GLY A 5 11.27 -2.55 -3.33
N TRP A 6 11.91 -1.95 -4.34
CA TRP A 6 13.17 -1.21 -4.17
C TRP A 6 12.98 0.04 -3.29
N ILE A 7 11.90 0.80 -3.49
CA ILE A 7 11.61 1.98 -2.66
C ILE A 7 11.47 1.60 -1.19
N ILE A 8 10.74 0.52 -0.88
CA ILE A 8 10.58 0.01 0.48
C ILE A 8 11.92 -0.44 1.07
N GLU A 9 12.75 -1.12 0.29
CA GLU A 9 14.08 -1.55 0.72
C GLU A 9 14.97 -0.36 1.12
N GLN A 10 14.88 0.76 0.40
CA GLN A 10 15.71 1.94 0.66
C GLN A 10 15.14 2.90 1.71
N ALA A 11 13.82 3.07 1.74
CA ALA A 11 13.15 4.07 2.55
C ALA A 11 12.59 3.52 3.86
N GLY A 12 12.41 2.21 3.97
CA GLY A 12 11.75 1.55 5.09
C GLY A 12 10.29 1.18 4.79
N PRO A 13 9.78 0.08 5.37
CA PRO A 13 8.44 -0.44 5.10
C PRO A 13 7.29 0.43 5.61
N GLU A 14 7.57 1.45 6.40
CA GLU A 14 6.60 2.43 6.93
C GLU A 14 6.31 3.60 5.97
N VAL A 15 7.11 3.77 4.91
CA VAL A 15 7.07 4.98 4.07
C VAL A 15 6.06 4.88 2.93
N ALA A 16 6.03 3.77 2.21
CA ALA A 16 5.18 3.62 1.01
C ALA A 16 3.80 3.06 1.36
N LEU A 17 2.74 3.55 0.70
CA LEU A 17 1.38 3.00 0.82
C LEU A 17 0.76 2.78 -0.56
N PHE A 18 -0.16 1.83 -0.64
CA PHE A 18 -0.86 1.48 -1.86
C PHE A 18 -1.90 2.54 -2.24
N SER A 19 -1.89 2.96 -3.50
CA SER A 19 -2.95 3.74 -4.12
C SER A 19 -3.13 3.27 -5.57
N THR A 20 -4.38 3.20 -6.04
CA THR A 20 -4.69 2.84 -7.43
C THR A 20 -4.75 4.04 -8.36
N ASP A 21 -4.86 5.25 -7.81
CA ASP A 21 -5.16 6.47 -8.54
C ASP A 21 -6.42 6.36 -9.45
N TYR A 22 -7.39 5.52 -9.07
CA TYR A 22 -8.64 5.38 -9.83
C TYR A 22 -9.50 6.67 -9.74
N PRO A 23 -10.13 7.14 -10.84
CA PRO A 23 -10.23 6.54 -12.17
C PRO A 23 -9.22 7.06 -13.19
N HIS A 24 -8.12 7.67 -12.74
CA HIS A 24 -7.14 8.28 -13.64
C HIS A 24 -6.45 7.24 -14.53
N VAL A 25 -6.04 7.67 -15.72
CA VAL A 25 -5.44 6.79 -16.73
C VAL A 25 -4.05 6.30 -16.30
N GLU A 26 -3.36 7.13 -15.51
CA GLU A 26 -2.05 6.90 -14.90
C GLU A 26 -2.06 5.68 -13.97
N GLY A 27 -3.18 5.44 -13.27
CA GLY A 27 -3.39 4.28 -12.40
C GLY A 27 -3.53 2.94 -13.12
N GLY A 28 -3.82 2.97 -14.43
CA GLY A 28 -3.92 1.78 -15.28
C GLY A 28 -5.07 0.82 -14.89
N ARG A 29 -5.00 -0.42 -15.38
CA ARG A 29 -6.11 -1.41 -15.27
C ARG A 29 -5.85 -2.58 -14.32
N ARG A 30 -4.59 -2.83 -13.95
CA ARG A 30 -4.17 -4.00 -13.14
C ARG A 30 -3.22 -3.59 -12.01
N PRO A 31 -3.60 -2.64 -11.14
CA PRO A 31 -2.69 -2.10 -10.12
C PRO A 31 -2.18 -3.18 -9.17
N ILE A 32 -3.04 -4.09 -8.71
CA ILE A 32 -2.67 -5.16 -7.76
C ILE A 32 -1.57 -6.06 -8.33
N GLU A 33 -1.77 -6.61 -9.53
CA GLU A 33 -0.76 -7.48 -10.17
C GLU A 33 0.58 -6.74 -10.34
N ARG A 34 0.53 -5.47 -10.75
CA ARG A 34 1.73 -4.66 -10.98
C ARG A 34 2.52 -4.45 -9.69
N PHE A 35 1.86 -4.15 -8.57
CA PHE A 35 2.53 -3.98 -7.29
C PHE A 35 2.99 -5.31 -6.69
N GLU A 36 2.24 -6.40 -6.81
CA GLU A 36 2.71 -7.74 -6.40
C GLU A 36 3.97 -8.16 -7.15
N ALA A 37 4.03 -7.89 -8.47
CA ALA A 37 5.22 -8.18 -9.26
C ALA A 37 6.45 -7.39 -8.77
N SER A 38 6.27 -6.14 -8.32
CA SER A 38 7.37 -5.33 -7.78
C SER A 38 7.73 -5.69 -6.34
N LEU A 39 6.76 -6.12 -5.52
CA LEU A 39 7.00 -6.54 -4.13
C LEU A 39 7.74 -7.89 -4.04
N GLY A 40 7.63 -8.75 -5.05
CA GLY A 40 8.42 -9.98 -5.16
C GLY A 40 8.37 -10.84 -3.90
N ASP A 41 9.52 -11.11 -3.27
CA ASP A 41 9.64 -11.96 -2.07
C ASP A 41 9.50 -11.17 -0.75
N ALA A 42 8.95 -9.95 -0.78
CA ALA A 42 8.71 -9.16 0.42
C ALA A 42 8.02 -10.00 1.52
N SER A 43 8.19 -9.63 2.79
CA SER A 43 7.51 -10.37 3.86
C SER A 43 6.00 -10.09 3.85
N ALA A 44 5.23 -10.94 4.54
CA ALA A 44 3.81 -10.68 4.78
C ALA A 44 3.60 -9.37 5.56
N GLU A 45 4.51 -9.04 6.47
CA GLU A 45 4.48 -7.78 7.23
C GLU A 45 4.66 -6.56 6.33
N VAL A 46 5.61 -6.59 5.39
CA VAL A 46 5.81 -5.51 4.41
C VAL A 46 4.56 -5.30 3.56
N ARG A 47 3.93 -6.40 3.09
CA ARG A 47 2.67 -6.31 2.34
C ARG A 47 1.55 -5.71 3.17
N GLN A 48 1.41 -6.14 4.42
CA GLN A 48 0.38 -5.63 5.33
C GLN A 48 0.53 -4.12 5.56
N ARG A 49 1.77 -3.64 5.73
CA ARG A 49 2.05 -2.21 5.83
C ARG A 49 1.72 -1.45 4.56
N PHE A 50 2.19 -1.93 3.41
CA PHE A 50 1.97 -1.27 2.13
C PHE A 50 0.48 -1.17 1.76
N TYR A 51 -0.27 -2.27 1.91
CA TYR A 51 -1.69 -2.30 1.52
C TYR A 51 -2.65 -1.74 2.55
N CYS A 52 -2.28 -1.67 3.83
CA CYS A 52 -3.20 -1.32 4.91
C CYS A 52 -2.58 -0.40 5.96
N ASP A 53 -1.58 -0.87 6.70
CA ASP A 53 -1.24 -0.24 7.98
C ASP A 53 -0.70 1.18 7.79
N ASN A 54 0.09 1.44 6.74
CA ASN A 54 0.64 2.79 6.50
C ASN A 54 -0.47 3.80 6.17
N PHE A 55 -1.57 3.38 5.53
CA PHE A 55 -2.73 4.25 5.34
C PHE A 55 -3.45 4.50 6.67
N LEU A 56 -3.61 3.48 7.51
CA LEU A 56 -4.22 3.63 8.84
C LEU A 56 -3.39 4.57 9.73
N ASP A 57 -2.06 4.45 9.68
CA ASP A 57 -1.13 5.31 10.40
C ASP A 57 -1.22 6.75 9.90
N LEU A 58 -1.25 6.96 8.58
CA LEU A 58 -1.44 8.28 7.97
C LEU A 58 -2.76 8.95 8.39
N MET A 59 -3.85 8.19 8.40
CA MET A 59 -5.17 8.69 8.80
C MET A 59 -5.30 8.89 10.32
N GLY A 60 -4.42 8.24 11.09
CA GLY A 60 -4.31 8.35 12.54
C GLY A 60 -5.64 8.07 13.25
N PRO A 61 -6.03 8.86 14.27
CA PRO A 61 -7.27 8.63 15.03
C PRO A 61 -8.55 8.59 14.19
N THR A 62 -8.57 9.20 12.99
CA THR A 62 -9.74 9.17 12.10
C THR A 62 -10.03 7.77 11.60
N ALA A 63 -9.01 6.93 11.43
CA ALA A 63 -9.16 5.55 10.96
C ALA A 63 -10.03 4.69 11.90
N GLN A 64 -10.08 5.01 13.20
CA GLN A 64 -10.92 4.35 14.20
C GLN A 64 -12.41 4.39 13.84
N ARG A 65 -12.85 5.44 13.11
CA ARG A 65 -14.24 5.55 12.64
C ARG A 65 -14.60 4.47 11.61
N PHE A 66 -13.62 3.97 10.86
CA PHE A 66 -13.82 2.89 9.89
C PHE A 66 -13.78 1.50 10.56
N LYS A 67 -12.99 1.32 11.63
CA LYS A 67 -12.93 0.04 12.38
C LYS A 67 -14.26 -0.33 13.05
N LEU A 68 -15.08 0.65 13.42
CA LEU A 68 -16.44 0.42 13.96
C LEU A 68 -17.46 -0.06 12.92
N ALA A 69 -17.17 0.08 11.62
CA ALA A 69 -18.07 -0.36 10.55
C ALA A 69 -17.77 -1.78 10.03
N ALA A 70 -16.66 -2.38 10.46
CA ALA A 70 -16.20 -3.70 10.03
C ALA A 70 -16.33 -4.80 11.11
N ALA A 71 -17.00 -4.50 12.23
CA ALA A 71 -17.34 -5.42 13.30
C ALA A 71 -18.86 -5.65 13.33
#